data_AF-A0A847D9R4-F1
#
_entry.id   AF-A0A847D9R4-F1
#
_cell.length_a   1.000
_cell.length_b   1.000
_cell.length_c   1.000
_cell.angle_alpha   90.00
_cell.angle_beta   90.00
_cell.angle_gamma   90.00
#
_symmetry.space_group_name_H-M   'P 1'
#
loop_
_entity.id
_entity.type
_entity.pdbx_description
1 polymer ?
#
loop_
_entity_poly.entity_id
_entity_poly.type
_entity_poly.pdbx_seq_one_letter_code
_entity_poly.pdbx_strand_id
1 'polypeptide(L)'
;MKSLFTILLTLLICTLFTSPSFADPIEDAKAAIQNQDYAKAIEIVTPLAEQENVEAQTMLGVMYVNGQGVEVNATKGLDLITKAAKKGHEPAKMLAFNLNIELANKGDTSAMFNVGYMCFNNWGGTYESDVCLKWLENAGEMGHEKSAKILTRIYTEGMFNVTPDTAKAAYWKEQDDAINAGIEGTWEGSIPPMGGPNPMPMDVTYKFKKEGETLSGVYINKGFGNKKSLIKEGKIEGNNFSFSIETNFMGNKTTTNYTGVFYGNTIKLTYTMPAGPDGTTPPPVTFIAKRAI
;
A
#
# COMPACT_ATOMS: atom_id res chain seq x y z
N MET A 1 -68.34 47.07 8.83
CA MET A 1 -67.99 46.01 9.81
C MET A 1 -67.30 44.79 9.22
N LYS A 2 -67.55 44.36 7.96
CA LYS A 2 -66.88 43.18 7.37
C LYS A 2 -65.41 43.38 6.93
N SER A 3 -64.93 44.62 6.80
CA SER A 3 -63.56 44.92 6.32
C SER A 3 -62.54 45.15 7.44
N LEU A 4 -62.95 45.43 8.68
CA LEU A 4 -62.02 45.53 9.82
C LEU A 4 -61.62 44.16 10.38
N PHE A 5 -62.48 43.15 10.24
CA PHE A 5 -62.24 41.80 10.76
C PHE A 5 -61.23 41.02 9.90
N THR A 6 -61.14 41.32 8.60
CA THR A 6 -60.21 40.68 7.66
C THR A 6 -58.78 41.20 7.80
N ILE A 7 -58.62 42.44 8.26
CA ILE A 7 -57.30 43.07 8.48
C ILE A 7 -56.72 42.66 9.83
N LEU A 8 -57.55 42.39 10.85
CA LEU A 8 -57.07 41.85 12.13
C LEU A 8 -56.66 40.38 12.06
N LEU A 9 -57.24 39.58 11.14
CA LEU A 9 -56.92 38.16 10.99
C LEU A 9 -55.66 37.91 10.17
N THR A 10 -55.21 38.87 9.35
CA THR A 10 -53.97 38.79 8.56
C THR A 10 -52.73 39.26 9.31
N LEU A 11 -52.89 40.03 10.39
CA LEU A 11 -51.77 40.46 11.25
C LEU A 11 -51.43 39.46 12.38
N LEU A 12 -52.27 38.44 12.62
CA LEU A 12 -52.05 37.46 13.69
C LEU A 12 -51.36 36.15 13.22
N ILE A 13 -51.12 35.98 11.92
CA ILE A 13 -50.53 34.76 11.35
C ILE A 13 -49.02 34.94 11.00
N CYS A 14 -48.45 36.13 11.21
CA CYS A 14 -47.03 36.39 10.91
C CYS A 14 -46.05 36.21 12.08
N THR A 15 -46.48 35.77 13.27
CA THR A 15 -45.58 35.73 14.45
C THR A 15 -45.27 34.34 15.02
N LEU A 16 -45.65 33.23 14.39
CA LEU A 16 -45.43 31.91 14.97
C LEU A 16 -44.98 30.85 13.95
N PHE A 17 -43.87 31.11 13.27
CA PHE A 17 -42.98 30.04 12.80
C PHE A 17 -41.53 30.49 12.93
N THR A 18 -41.12 30.91 14.13
CA THR A 18 -39.71 30.73 14.52
C THR A 18 -39.59 29.27 14.94
N SER A 19 -39.39 28.37 13.98
CA SER A 19 -38.88 27.04 14.33
C SER A 19 -37.61 27.28 15.16
N PRO A 20 -37.44 26.62 16.31
CA PRO A 20 -36.17 26.67 17.01
C PRO A 20 -35.10 26.26 15.99
N SER A 21 -34.18 27.18 15.71
CA SER A 21 -32.97 26.88 14.95
C SER A 21 -32.17 25.92 15.82
N PHE A 22 -32.48 24.63 15.75
CA PHE A 22 -31.62 23.60 16.30
C PHE A 22 -30.27 23.82 15.63
N ALA A 23 -29.26 24.19 16.42
CA ALA A 23 -27.90 24.31 15.93
C ALA A 23 -27.52 23.00 15.24
N ASP A 24 -26.90 23.10 14.06
CA ASP A 24 -26.46 21.94 13.31
C ASP A 24 -25.47 21.15 14.17
N PRO A 25 -25.72 19.86 14.48
CA PRO A 25 -24.80 19.05 15.28
C PRO A 25 -23.37 19.05 14.73
N ILE A 26 -23.19 19.20 13.41
CA ILE A 26 -21.87 19.31 12.81
C ILE A 26 -21.17 20.61 13.21
N GLU A 27 -21.88 21.73 13.31
CA GLU A 27 -21.32 23.01 13.78
C GLU A 27 -20.95 22.94 15.27
N ASP A 28 -21.75 22.27 16.09
CA ASP A 28 -21.41 22.01 17.51
C ASP A 28 -20.14 21.15 17.63
N ALA A 29 -20.00 20.13 16.77
CA ALA A 29 -18.79 19.32 16.71
C ALA A 29 -17.58 20.12 16.23
N LYS A 30 -17.72 20.98 15.22
CA LYS A 30 -16.65 21.88 14.75
C LYS A 30 -16.20 22.83 15.86
N ALA A 31 -17.14 23.42 16.59
CA ALA A 31 -16.86 24.28 17.74
C ALA A 31 -16.14 23.51 18.87
N ALA A 32 -16.57 22.27 19.14
CA ALA A 32 -15.90 21.41 20.12
C ALA A 32 -14.43 21.11 19.70
N ILE A 33 -14.20 20.75 18.44
CA ILE A 33 -12.85 20.54 17.89
C ILE A 33 -11.99 21.80 18.00
N GLN A 34 -12.54 22.97 17.65
CA GLN A 34 -11.83 24.25 17.73
C GLN A 34 -11.41 24.59 19.17
N ASN A 35 -12.25 24.25 20.15
CA ASN A 35 -11.98 24.42 21.57
C ASN A 35 -11.17 23.27 22.17
N GLN A 36 -10.67 22.32 21.36
CA GLN A 36 -9.95 21.11 21.78
C GLN A 36 -10.75 20.19 22.72
N ASP A 37 -12.08 20.33 22.75
CA ASP A 37 -12.99 19.43 23.47
C ASP A 37 -13.29 18.21 22.59
N TYR A 38 -12.26 17.39 22.39
CA TYR A 38 -12.34 16.24 21.50
C TYR A 38 -13.29 15.16 22.01
N ALA A 39 -13.47 15.04 23.32
CA ALA A 39 -14.42 14.09 23.90
C ALA A 39 -15.85 14.42 23.47
N LYS A 40 -16.25 15.69 23.59
CA LYS A 40 -17.56 16.17 23.11
C LYS A 40 -17.68 16.04 21.60
N ALA A 41 -16.64 16.38 20.85
CA ALA A 41 -16.67 16.23 19.40
C ALA A 41 -16.91 14.77 18.98
N ILE A 42 -16.24 13.79 19.59
CA ILE A 42 -16.43 12.35 19.32
C ILE A 42 -17.87 11.92 19.62
N GLU A 43 -18.41 12.35 20.76
CA GLU A 43 -19.78 12.04 21.17
C GLU A 43 -20.79 12.47 20.08
N ILE A 44 -20.54 13.64 19.47
CA ILE A 44 -21.41 14.18 18.43
C ILE A 44 -21.17 13.52 17.07
N VAL A 45 -19.92 13.42 16.61
CA VAL A 45 -19.62 12.98 15.23
C VAL A 45 -19.75 11.47 15.04
N THR A 46 -19.57 10.66 16.07
CA THR A 46 -19.64 9.18 15.95
C THR A 46 -20.98 8.69 15.43
N PRO A 47 -22.14 9.01 16.06
CA PRO A 47 -23.44 8.56 15.57
C PRO A 47 -23.78 9.14 14.19
N LEU A 48 -23.32 10.34 13.87
CA LEU A 48 -23.52 10.96 12.55
C LEU A 48 -22.70 10.26 11.46
N ALA A 49 -21.46 9.88 11.77
CA ALA A 49 -20.59 9.15 10.86
C ALA A 49 -21.12 7.73 10.58
N GLU A 50 -21.73 7.09 11.58
CA GLU A 50 -22.45 5.82 11.44
C GLU A 50 -23.71 5.96 10.58
N GLN A 51 -24.39 7.10 10.67
CA GLN A 51 -25.47 7.52 9.76
C GLN A 51 -24.95 8.05 8.42
N GLU A 52 -23.70 7.74 8.07
CA GLU A 52 -23.16 7.98 6.75
C GLU A 52 -23.00 9.47 6.35
N ASN A 53 -23.07 10.39 7.34
CA ASN A 53 -22.81 11.80 7.14
C ASN A 53 -21.33 12.04 6.76
N VAL A 54 -21.11 12.66 5.60
CA VAL A 54 -19.77 12.81 5.01
C VAL A 54 -18.85 13.75 5.80
N GLU A 55 -19.41 14.81 6.40
CA GLU A 55 -18.63 15.74 7.24
C GLU A 55 -18.21 15.05 8.52
N ALA A 56 -19.14 14.35 9.20
CA ALA A 56 -18.85 13.60 10.41
C ALA A 56 -17.84 12.46 10.16
N GLN A 57 -17.96 11.71 9.06
CA GLN A 57 -16.96 10.71 8.67
C GLN A 57 -15.58 11.33 8.45
N THR A 58 -15.52 12.50 7.82
CA THR A 58 -14.26 13.23 7.61
C THR A 58 -13.66 13.67 8.94
N MET A 59 -14.45 14.29 9.82
CA MET A 59 -14.01 14.77 11.14
C MET A 59 -13.54 13.61 12.02
N LEU A 60 -14.35 12.56 12.17
CA LEU A 60 -13.97 11.38 12.95
C LEU A 60 -12.71 10.71 12.38
N GLY A 61 -12.58 10.67 11.06
CA GLY A 61 -11.39 10.14 10.40
C GLY A 61 -10.13 10.94 10.74
N VAL A 62 -10.19 12.28 10.69
CA VAL A 62 -9.10 13.17 11.13
C VAL A 62 -8.73 12.91 12.59
N MET A 63 -9.73 12.75 13.45
CA MET A 63 -9.50 12.51 14.88
C MET A 63 -8.75 11.19 15.13
N TYR A 64 -9.07 10.12 14.39
CA TYR A 64 -8.31 8.87 14.45
C TYR A 64 -6.88 9.01 13.89
N VAL A 65 -6.68 9.74 12.79
CA VAL A 65 -5.33 9.95 12.23
C VAL A 65 -4.44 10.70 13.23
N ASN A 66 -4.99 11.70 13.91
CA ASN A 66 -4.24 12.59 14.80
C ASN A 66 -4.24 12.16 16.27
N GLY A 67 -5.02 11.15 16.66
CA GLY A 67 -5.17 10.75 18.06
C GLY A 67 -5.90 11.79 18.93
N GLN A 68 -6.85 12.53 18.34
CA GLN A 68 -7.59 13.59 19.04
C GLN A 68 -8.77 12.98 19.79
N GLY A 69 -8.64 12.80 21.11
CA GLY A 69 -9.68 12.21 21.96
C GLY A 69 -9.88 10.70 21.79
N VAL A 70 -9.15 10.08 20.86
CA VAL A 70 -9.09 8.63 20.61
C VAL A 70 -7.64 8.18 20.46
N GLU A 71 -7.39 6.89 20.58
CA GLU A 71 -6.09 6.31 20.22
C GLU A 71 -5.83 6.50 18.71
N VAL A 72 -4.57 6.80 18.35
CA VAL A 72 -4.15 6.95 16.96
C VAL A 72 -4.45 5.67 16.19
N ASN A 73 -5.20 5.79 15.11
CA ASN A 73 -5.48 4.70 14.19
C ASN A 73 -5.58 5.23 12.76
N ALA A 74 -4.42 5.40 12.11
CA ALA A 74 -4.33 5.93 10.76
C ALA A 74 -5.13 5.10 9.73
N THR A 75 -5.15 3.77 9.87
CA THR A 75 -5.91 2.88 8.98
C THR A 75 -7.42 3.14 9.07
N LYS A 76 -7.96 3.19 10.29
CA LYS A 76 -9.38 3.49 10.52
C LYS A 76 -9.73 4.92 10.07
N GLY A 77 -8.84 5.87 10.36
CA GLY A 77 -9.00 7.26 9.94
C GLY A 77 -9.06 7.42 8.42
N LEU A 78 -8.11 6.81 7.71
CA LEU A 78 -8.08 6.83 6.25
C LEU A 78 -9.31 6.16 5.63
N ASP A 79 -9.82 5.06 6.21
CA ASP A 79 -11.04 4.40 5.73
C ASP A 79 -12.26 5.33 5.81
N LEU A 80 -12.47 5.99 6.96
CA LEU A 80 -13.56 6.95 7.16
C LEU A 80 -13.47 8.14 6.19
N ILE A 81 -12.28 8.72 6.03
CA ILE A 81 -12.06 9.83 5.10
C ILE A 81 -12.31 9.36 3.65
N THR A 82 -11.81 8.17 3.29
CA THR A 82 -12.01 7.62 1.94
C THR A 82 -13.48 7.32 1.65
N LYS A 83 -14.28 6.89 2.64
CA LYS A 83 -15.73 6.73 2.50
C LYS A 83 -16.43 8.04 2.19
N ALA A 84 -16.11 9.12 2.92
CA ALA A 84 -16.63 10.45 2.64
C ALA A 84 -16.21 10.94 1.23
N ALA A 85 -14.94 10.75 0.88
CA ALA A 85 -14.38 11.16 -0.41
C ALA A 85 -15.06 10.46 -1.60
N LYS A 86 -15.35 9.15 -1.49
CA LYS A 86 -16.09 8.37 -2.50
C LYS A 86 -17.52 8.87 -2.73
N LYS A 87 -18.12 9.56 -1.77
CA LYS A 87 -19.43 10.21 -1.90
C LYS A 87 -19.37 11.61 -2.52
N GLY A 88 -18.20 12.04 -3.00
CA GLY A 88 -18.02 13.34 -3.64
C GLY A 88 -17.69 14.48 -2.68
N HIS A 89 -17.41 14.20 -1.40
CA HIS A 89 -17.00 15.23 -0.45
C HIS A 89 -15.57 15.71 -0.77
N GLU A 90 -15.46 16.89 -1.39
CA GLU A 90 -14.18 17.43 -1.89
C GLU A 90 -13.10 17.61 -0.81
N PRO A 91 -13.39 18.13 0.39
CA PRO A 91 -12.40 18.18 1.47
C PRO A 91 -11.85 16.79 1.84
N ALA A 92 -12.70 15.76 1.82
CA ALA A 92 -12.26 14.40 2.10
C ALA A 92 -11.41 13.81 0.97
N LYS A 93 -11.69 14.12 -0.30
CA LYS A 93 -10.83 13.70 -1.43
C LYS A 93 -9.42 14.27 -1.29
N MET A 94 -9.31 15.57 -1.01
CA MET A 94 -8.03 16.24 -0.79
C MET A 94 -7.28 15.62 0.40
N LEU A 95 -7.97 15.38 1.52
CA LEU A 95 -7.37 14.81 2.71
C LEU A 95 -6.91 13.36 2.50
N ALA A 96 -7.76 12.51 1.89
CA ALA A 96 -7.39 11.14 1.56
C ALA A 96 -6.17 11.11 0.64
N PHE A 97 -6.12 12.00 -0.35
CA PHE A 97 -5.00 12.08 -1.29
C PHE A 97 -3.70 12.42 -0.56
N ASN A 98 -3.71 13.48 0.26
CA ASN A 98 -2.53 13.90 1.02
C ASN A 98 -2.04 12.83 2.02
N LEU A 99 -2.97 12.13 2.68
CA LEU A 99 -2.60 11.05 3.60
C LEU A 99 -1.97 9.87 2.85
N ASN A 100 -2.48 9.51 1.67
CA ASN A 100 -1.85 8.49 0.83
C ASN A 100 -0.48 8.95 0.31
N ILE A 101 -0.28 10.23 -0.02
CA ILE A 101 1.06 10.75 -0.37
C ILE A 101 2.05 10.57 0.79
N GLU A 102 1.64 10.88 2.03
CA GLU A 102 2.51 10.71 3.20
C GLU A 102 2.89 9.24 3.41
N LEU A 103 1.92 8.32 3.33
CA LEU A 103 2.15 6.88 3.45
C LEU A 103 3.03 6.34 2.31
N ALA A 104 2.77 6.79 1.08
CA ALA A 104 3.54 6.41 -0.10
C ALA A 104 5.00 6.87 0.03
N ASN A 105 5.25 8.09 0.53
CA ASN A 105 6.60 8.58 0.79
C ASN A 105 7.33 7.79 1.89
N LYS A 106 6.61 7.10 2.78
CA LYS A 106 7.15 6.17 3.77
C LYS A 106 7.39 4.75 3.22
N GLY A 107 7.12 4.52 1.92
CA GLY A 107 7.31 3.25 1.25
C GLY A 107 6.09 2.33 1.26
N ASP A 108 4.90 2.82 1.65
CA ASP A 108 3.68 2.03 1.55
C ASP A 108 3.26 1.86 0.08
N THR A 109 3.47 0.65 -0.42
CA THR A 109 3.17 0.26 -1.80
C THR A 109 1.69 0.38 -2.16
N SER A 110 0.77 0.14 -1.21
CA SER A 110 -0.68 0.28 -1.45
C SER A 110 -1.07 1.75 -1.55
N ALA A 111 -0.45 2.61 -0.73
CA ALA A 111 -0.63 4.05 -0.80
C ALA A 111 -0.09 4.61 -2.12
N MET A 112 1.07 4.14 -2.62
CA MET A 112 1.57 4.52 -3.95
C MET A 112 0.54 4.21 -5.05
N PHE A 113 -0.04 3.00 -5.04
CA PHE A 113 -1.11 2.65 -5.97
C PHE A 113 -2.32 3.57 -5.83
N ASN A 114 -2.76 3.82 -4.60
CA ASN A 114 -3.89 4.70 -4.33
C ASN A 114 -3.62 6.10 -4.87
N VAL A 115 -2.46 6.69 -4.60
CA VAL A 115 -2.08 8.01 -5.13
C VAL A 115 -2.20 8.04 -6.65
N GLY A 116 -1.60 7.07 -7.35
CA GLY A 116 -1.65 7.01 -8.80
C GLY A 116 -3.09 6.93 -9.34
N TYR A 117 -3.92 6.08 -8.73
CA TYR A 117 -5.32 5.95 -9.12
C TYR A 117 -6.15 7.21 -8.78
N MET A 118 -5.96 7.78 -7.60
CA MET A 118 -6.65 8.98 -7.12
C MET A 118 -6.32 10.21 -7.99
N CYS A 119 -5.05 10.34 -8.37
CA CYS A 119 -4.53 11.36 -9.29
C CYS A 119 -5.29 11.35 -10.62
N PHE A 120 -5.47 10.17 -11.25
CA PHE A 120 -6.25 10.02 -12.48
C PHE A 120 -7.74 10.36 -12.33
N ASN A 121 -8.26 10.32 -11.11
CA ASN A 121 -9.66 10.64 -10.81
C ASN A 121 -9.82 12.07 -10.26
N ASN A 122 -8.79 12.92 -10.40
CA ASN A 122 -8.73 14.31 -9.93
C ASN A 122 -8.94 14.49 -8.42
N TRP A 123 -8.55 13.49 -7.62
CA TRP A 123 -8.45 13.66 -6.17
C TRP A 123 -7.12 14.36 -5.88
N GLY A 124 -7.13 15.42 -5.06
CA GLY A 124 -5.93 16.23 -4.82
C GLY A 124 -5.73 17.39 -5.82
N GLY A 125 -6.55 17.46 -6.86
CA GLY A 125 -6.43 18.42 -7.96
C GLY A 125 -6.23 17.73 -9.31
N THR A 126 -5.92 18.51 -10.34
CA THR A 126 -5.61 18.01 -11.69
C THR A 126 -4.11 17.79 -11.84
N TYR A 127 -3.73 16.64 -12.38
CA TYR A 127 -2.34 16.26 -12.60
C TYR A 127 -2.14 15.75 -14.01
N GLU A 128 -0.93 15.92 -14.53
CA GLU A 128 -0.51 15.28 -15.78
C GLU A 128 -0.47 13.76 -15.63
N SER A 129 -0.89 13.05 -16.67
CA SER A 129 -0.98 11.58 -16.65
C SER A 129 0.36 10.92 -16.29
N ASP A 130 1.49 11.48 -16.72
CA ASP A 130 2.83 10.97 -16.41
C ASP A 130 3.13 10.97 -14.90
N VAL A 131 2.63 11.96 -14.16
CA VAL A 131 2.79 12.04 -12.69
C VAL A 131 1.99 10.93 -12.03
N CYS A 132 0.75 10.71 -12.46
CA CYS A 132 -0.11 9.64 -11.94
C CYS A 132 0.45 8.26 -12.29
N LEU A 133 0.95 8.07 -13.53
CA LEU A 133 1.58 6.83 -13.99
C LEU A 133 2.78 6.46 -13.12
N LYS A 134 3.66 7.42 -12.81
CA LYS A 134 4.87 7.13 -12.02
C LYS A 134 4.56 6.51 -10.67
N TRP A 135 3.48 6.93 -10.01
CA TRP A 135 3.03 6.32 -8.75
C TRP A 135 2.56 4.88 -8.94
N LEU A 136 1.80 4.61 -10.00
CA LEU A 136 1.38 3.25 -10.33
C LEU A 136 2.59 2.38 -10.71
N GLU A 137 3.47 2.86 -11.59
CA GLU A 137 4.67 2.13 -12.02
C GLU A 137 5.54 1.77 -10.82
N ASN A 138 5.84 2.72 -9.93
CA ASN A 138 6.57 2.43 -8.69
C ASN A 138 5.86 1.39 -7.82
N ALA A 139 4.53 1.48 -7.65
CA ALA A 139 3.77 0.49 -6.89
C ALA A 139 3.88 -0.91 -7.52
N GLY A 140 3.80 -1.00 -8.86
CA GLY A 140 3.90 -2.24 -9.60
C GLY A 140 5.30 -2.85 -9.53
N GLU A 141 6.35 -2.04 -9.64
CA GLU A 141 7.75 -2.45 -9.45
C GLU A 141 8.00 -2.98 -8.02
N MET A 142 7.26 -2.46 -7.04
CA MET A 142 7.23 -2.95 -5.66
C MET A 142 6.23 -4.11 -5.44
N GLY A 143 5.74 -4.73 -6.51
CA GLY A 143 4.91 -5.94 -6.47
C GLY A 143 3.44 -5.72 -6.12
N HIS A 144 2.91 -4.50 -6.25
CA HIS A 144 1.48 -4.25 -6.05
C HIS A 144 0.64 -4.94 -7.15
N GLU A 145 -0.12 -5.96 -6.75
CA GLU A 145 -0.91 -6.81 -7.65
C GLU A 145 -1.83 -6.02 -8.60
N LYS A 146 -2.51 -4.99 -8.09
CA LYS A 146 -3.48 -4.23 -8.89
C LYS A 146 -2.79 -3.26 -9.84
N SER A 147 -1.53 -2.92 -9.56
CA SER A 147 -0.83 -1.90 -10.34
C SER A 147 -0.41 -2.45 -11.70
N ALA A 148 0.21 -3.64 -11.73
CA ALA A 148 0.57 -4.29 -12.99
C ALA A 148 -0.63 -4.48 -13.92
N LYS A 149 -1.76 -4.93 -13.36
CA LYS A 149 -3.02 -5.09 -14.10
C LYS A 149 -3.56 -3.78 -14.68
N ILE A 150 -3.63 -2.71 -13.89
CA ILE A 150 -4.16 -1.42 -14.39
C ILE A 150 -3.20 -0.79 -15.39
N LEU A 151 -1.88 -0.90 -15.18
CA LEU A 151 -0.86 -0.38 -16.11
C LEU A 151 -0.90 -1.11 -17.44
N THR A 152 -1.08 -2.44 -17.44
CA THR A 152 -1.31 -3.21 -18.66
C THR A 152 -2.48 -2.61 -19.46
N ARG A 153 -3.60 -2.34 -18.79
CA ARG A 153 -4.80 -1.78 -19.43
C ARG A 153 -4.59 -0.34 -19.89
N ILE A 154 -3.97 0.51 -19.08
CA ILE A 154 -3.69 1.91 -19.44
C ILE A 154 -2.83 1.95 -20.71
N TYR A 155 -1.73 1.20 -20.76
CA TYR A 155 -0.83 1.20 -21.91
C TYR A 155 -1.36 0.45 -23.13
N THR A 156 -2.31 -0.47 -22.95
CA THR A 156 -2.97 -1.16 -24.07
C THR A 156 -4.08 -0.30 -24.69
N GLU A 157 -4.94 0.29 -23.87
CA GLU A 157 -6.16 0.97 -24.30
C GLU A 157 -6.01 2.49 -24.43
N GLY A 158 -4.92 3.07 -23.92
CA GLY A 158 -4.73 4.52 -23.88
C GLY A 158 -5.68 5.22 -22.91
N MET A 159 -5.95 4.59 -21.75
CA MET A 159 -6.84 5.17 -20.73
C MET A 159 -6.27 6.48 -20.17
N PHE A 160 -7.14 7.33 -19.63
CA PHE A 160 -6.73 8.60 -19.00
C PHE A 160 -5.87 9.50 -19.91
N ASN A 161 -6.17 9.48 -21.21
CA ASN A 161 -5.43 10.24 -22.23
C ASN A 161 -3.93 9.90 -22.29
N VAL A 162 -3.55 8.70 -21.84
CA VAL A 162 -2.21 8.15 -22.00
C VAL A 162 -2.08 7.60 -23.42
N THR A 163 -0.96 7.88 -24.08
CA THR A 163 -0.70 7.27 -25.40
C THR A 163 -0.42 5.78 -25.23
N PRO A 164 -1.09 4.88 -25.98
CA PRO A 164 -0.81 3.46 -25.92
C PRO A 164 0.68 3.15 -26.17
N ASP A 165 1.22 2.20 -25.42
CA ASP A 165 2.62 1.76 -25.49
C ASP A 165 2.65 0.24 -25.39
N THR A 166 2.92 -0.43 -26.52
CA THR A 166 2.89 -1.89 -26.60
C THR A 166 4.02 -2.55 -25.82
N ALA A 167 5.18 -1.89 -25.69
CA ALA A 167 6.31 -2.42 -24.94
C ALA A 167 6.04 -2.36 -23.44
N LYS A 168 5.54 -1.23 -22.94
CA LYS A 168 5.13 -1.10 -21.54
C LYS A 168 3.94 -2.01 -21.20
N ALA A 169 2.95 -2.10 -22.09
CA ALA A 169 1.81 -3.01 -21.90
C ALA A 169 2.28 -4.47 -21.76
N ALA A 170 3.20 -4.93 -22.62
CA ALA A 170 3.77 -6.27 -22.53
C ALA A 170 4.57 -6.48 -21.24
N TYR A 171 5.39 -5.50 -20.84
CA TYR A 171 6.13 -5.55 -19.58
C TYR A 171 5.20 -5.70 -18.37
N TRP A 172 4.18 -4.84 -18.27
CA TRP A 172 3.23 -4.89 -17.15
C TRP A 172 2.35 -6.13 -17.19
N LYS A 173 2.07 -6.67 -18.37
CA LYS A 173 1.36 -7.95 -18.52
C LYS A 173 2.21 -9.11 -17.98
N GLU A 174 3.50 -9.13 -18.32
CA GLU A 174 4.44 -10.12 -17.76
C GLU A 174 4.52 -10.02 -16.23
N GLN A 175 4.56 -8.81 -15.66
CA GLN A 175 4.52 -8.62 -14.21
C GLN A 175 3.22 -9.15 -13.60
N ASP A 176 2.05 -8.82 -14.16
CA ASP A 176 0.75 -9.31 -13.70
C ASP A 176 0.68 -10.84 -13.74
N ASP A 177 1.09 -11.45 -14.85
CA ASP A 177 1.14 -12.91 -15.00
C ASP A 177 2.10 -13.54 -14.00
N ALA A 178 3.26 -12.94 -13.77
CA ALA A 178 4.23 -13.41 -12.80
C ALA A 178 3.71 -13.31 -11.36
N ILE A 179 3.02 -12.22 -10.99
CA ILE A 179 2.36 -12.06 -9.68
C ILE A 179 1.32 -13.17 -9.48
N ASN A 180 0.48 -13.42 -10.50
CA ASN A 180 -0.55 -14.46 -10.45
C ASN A 180 0.05 -15.88 -10.37
N ALA A 181 1.21 -16.13 -10.97
CA ALA A 181 1.94 -17.39 -10.86
C ALA A 181 2.54 -17.62 -9.45
N GLY A 182 2.75 -16.56 -8.68
CA GLY A 182 3.32 -16.62 -7.32
C GLY A 182 4.78 -17.11 -7.29
N ILE A 183 5.31 -17.38 -6.09
CA ILE A 183 6.75 -17.65 -5.90
C ILE A 183 7.28 -18.96 -6.52
N GLU A 184 6.39 -19.90 -6.88
CA GLU A 184 6.78 -21.17 -7.49
C GLU A 184 7.47 -20.95 -8.83
N GLY A 185 8.52 -21.73 -9.11
CA GLY A 185 9.25 -21.68 -10.37
C GLY A 185 10.77 -21.60 -10.21
N THR A 186 11.43 -21.24 -11.31
CA THR A 186 12.90 -21.13 -11.36
C THR A 186 13.30 -19.66 -11.32
N TRP A 187 14.30 -19.36 -10.51
CA TRP A 187 14.82 -18.02 -10.24
C TRP A 187 16.32 -18.02 -10.40
N GLU A 188 16.86 -17.03 -11.09
CA GLU A 188 18.29 -16.88 -11.34
C GLU A 188 18.77 -15.53 -10.83
N GLY A 189 19.85 -15.55 -10.04
CA GLY A 189 20.45 -14.35 -9.48
C GLY A 189 21.95 -14.46 -9.42
N SER A 190 22.59 -13.35 -9.06
CA SER A 190 24.02 -13.27 -8.88
C SER A 190 24.31 -12.65 -7.53
N ILE A 191 24.89 -13.44 -6.62
CA ILE A 191 25.28 -12.97 -5.29
C ILE A 191 26.51 -12.07 -5.48
N PRO A 192 26.51 -10.85 -4.93
CA PRO A 192 27.63 -9.93 -5.09
C PRO A 192 28.91 -10.50 -4.46
N PRO A 193 30.07 -10.09 -4.97
CA PRO A 193 31.35 -10.60 -4.48
C PRO A 193 31.58 -10.26 -3.00
N MET A 194 32.17 -11.19 -2.24
CA MET A 194 32.42 -11.01 -0.80
C MET A 194 33.91 -11.07 -0.47
N GLY A 195 34.52 -9.90 -0.22
CA GLY A 195 35.87 -9.75 0.36
C GLY A 195 37.03 -10.41 -0.41
N GLY A 196 38.26 -10.09 -0.02
CA GLY A 196 39.47 -10.71 -0.57
C GLY A 196 39.95 -10.15 -1.92
N PRO A 197 41.12 -10.60 -2.43
CA PRO A 197 41.67 -10.15 -3.69
C PRO A 197 40.95 -10.82 -4.87
N ASN A 198 40.33 -10.00 -5.73
CA ASN A 198 39.58 -10.40 -6.92
C ASN A 198 38.31 -11.24 -6.65
N PRO A 199 37.33 -10.71 -5.89
CA PRO A 199 36.12 -11.44 -5.60
C PRO A 199 35.22 -11.48 -6.84
N MET A 200 34.78 -12.68 -7.23
CA MET A 200 33.83 -12.86 -8.33
C MET A 200 32.41 -13.01 -7.79
N PRO A 201 31.40 -12.51 -8.52
CA PRO A 201 30.02 -12.76 -8.18
C PRO A 201 29.70 -14.25 -8.33
N MET A 202 28.78 -14.75 -7.49
CA MET A 202 28.37 -16.15 -7.53
C MET A 202 26.98 -16.27 -8.12
N ASP A 203 26.89 -16.86 -9.31
CA ASP A 203 25.61 -17.14 -9.93
C ASP A 203 24.90 -18.30 -9.22
N VAL A 204 23.60 -18.11 -9.02
CA VAL A 204 22.75 -19.02 -8.25
C VAL A 204 21.43 -19.23 -8.95
N THR A 205 20.88 -20.44 -8.78
CA THR A 205 19.52 -20.77 -9.22
C THR A 205 18.72 -21.32 -8.05
N TYR A 206 17.49 -20.82 -7.89
CA TYR A 206 16.50 -21.37 -6.97
C TYR A 206 15.39 -22.01 -7.78
N LYS A 207 15.00 -23.22 -7.41
CA LYS A 207 13.83 -23.92 -7.97
C LYS A 207 12.84 -24.10 -6.84
N PHE A 208 11.96 -23.14 -6.68
CA PHE A 208 10.97 -23.11 -5.61
C PHE A 208 9.74 -23.93 -5.98
N LYS A 209 9.18 -24.59 -4.98
CA LYS A 209 7.87 -25.24 -5.00
C LYS A 209 7.06 -24.75 -3.81
N LYS A 210 5.75 -24.59 -4.01
CA LYS A 210 4.84 -24.10 -2.99
C LYS A 210 3.77 -25.15 -2.66
N GLU A 211 3.60 -25.43 -1.38
CA GLU A 211 2.49 -26.24 -0.85
C GLU A 211 1.85 -25.49 0.31
N GLY A 212 0.73 -24.81 0.04
CA GLY A 212 0.12 -23.88 1.00
C GLY A 212 1.07 -22.73 1.33
N GLU A 213 1.41 -22.58 2.61
CA GLU A 213 2.36 -21.58 3.12
C GLU A 213 3.80 -22.13 3.22
N THR A 214 4.03 -23.38 2.82
CA THR A 214 5.36 -24.00 2.85
C THR A 214 6.09 -23.76 1.55
N LEU A 215 7.35 -23.31 1.65
CA LEU A 215 8.28 -23.18 0.53
C LEU A 215 9.29 -24.32 0.59
N SER A 216 9.42 -25.06 -0.49
CA SER A 216 10.44 -26.10 -0.64
C SER A 216 11.17 -25.93 -1.97
N GLY A 217 12.17 -26.78 -2.23
CA GLY A 217 12.85 -26.76 -3.51
C GLY A 217 14.35 -27.03 -3.44
N VAL A 218 15.05 -26.54 -4.46
CA VAL A 218 16.49 -26.74 -4.63
C VAL A 218 17.19 -25.41 -4.90
N TYR A 219 18.26 -25.17 -4.17
CA TYR A 219 19.26 -24.15 -4.45
C TYR A 219 20.43 -24.76 -5.23
N ILE A 220 20.94 -24.04 -6.23
CA ILE A 220 22.05 -24.46 -7.07
C ILE A 220 23.09 -23.33 -7.09
N ASN A 221 24.31 -23.62 -6.64
CA ASN A 221 25.45 -22.72 -6.79
C ASN A 221 26.19 -23.03 -8.10
N LYS A 222 26.14 -22.12 -9.08
CA LYS A 222 26.77 -22.28 -10.40
C LYS A 222 28.28 -22.03 -10.37
N GLY A 223 28.79 -21.28 -9.40
CA GLY A 223 30.22 -20.95 -9.26
C GLY A 223 31.11 -22.13 -8.87
N PHE A 224 30.57 -23.14 -8.19
CA PHE A 224 31.32 -24.33 -7.72
C PHE A 224 30.73 -25.64 -8.25
N GLY A 225 30.66 -25.79 -9.58
CA GLY A 225 30.29 -27.05 -10.22
C GLY A 225 28.80 -27.43 -10.11
N ASN A 226 27.90 -26.44 -10.05
CA ASN A 226 26.45 -26.64 -9.96
C ASN A 226 26.01 -27.46 -8.73
N LYS A 227 26.67 -27.24 -7.59
CA LYS A 227 26.35 -27.94 -6.34
C LYS A 227 24.92 -27.63 -5.90
N LYS A 228 24.15 -28.68 -5.61
CA LYS A 228 22.74 -28.60 -5.21
C LYS A 228 22.59 -28.74 -3.70
N SER A 229 21.74 -27.90 -3.11
CA SER A 229 21.28 -28.01 -1.72
C SER A 229 19.76 -27.97 -1.67
N LEU A 230 19.16 -28.70 -0.74
CA LEU A 230 17.74 -28.63 -0.47
C LEU A 230 17.41 -27.36 0.30
N ILE A 231 16.28 -26.75 -0.07
CA ILE A 231 15.64 -25.68 0.68
C ILE A 231 14.88 -26.32 1.84
N LYS A 232 15.14 -25.83 3.05
CA LYS A 232 14.53 -26.29 4.30
C LYS A 232 13.79 -25.15 4.99
N GLU A 233 12.86 -25.52 5.87
CA GLU A 233 12.15 -24.59 6.76
C GLU A 233 11.50 -23.40 6.03
N GLY A 234 11.14 -23.60 4.76
CA GLY A 234 10.67 -22.50 3.94
C GLY A 234 9.23 -22.13 4.27
N LYS A 235 8.98 -20.82 4.38
CA LYS A 235 7.68 -20.24 4.74
C LYS A 235 7.34 -19.09 3.81
N ILE A 236 6.05 -18.90 3.55
CA ILE A 236 5.51 -17.82 2.73
C ILE A 236 4.44 -17.09 3.55
N GLU A 237 4.53 -15.77 3.59
CA GLU A 237 3.55 -14.88 4.23
C GLU A 237 3.29 -13.68 3.31
N GLY A 238 2.18 -13.74 2.56
CA GLY A 238 1.92 -12.77 1.49
C GLY A 238 3.03 -12.79 0.43
N ASN A 239 3.65 -11.64 0.19
CA ASN A 239 4.81 -11.51 -0.72
C ASN A 239 6.16 -11.79 -0.03
N ASN A 240 6.17 -11.95 1.29
CA ASN A 240 7.38 -12.28 2.03
C ASN A 240 7.58 -13.78 2.06
N PHE A 241 8.83 -14.21 2.07
CA PHE A 241 9.18 -15.60 2.25
C PHE A 241 10.52 -15.73 2.98
N SER A 242 10.74 -16.89 3.55
CA SER A 242 12.01 -17.24 4.19
C SER A 242 12.31 -18.70 3.94
N PHE A 243 13.58 -19.09 4.05
CA PHE A 243 14.02 -20.46 3.99
C PHE A 243 15.47 -20.58 4.48
N SER A 244 15.93 -21.81 4.70
CA SER A 244 17.32 -22.10 4.99
C SER A 244 17.89 -23.07 3.95
N ILE A 245 19.20 -22.96 3.71
CA ILE A 245 19.97 -23.94 2.95
C ILE A 245 21.11 -24.45 3.81
N GLU A 246 21.36 -25.75 3.74
CA GLU A 246 22.55 -26.36 4.33
C GLU A 246 23.57 -26.58 3.22
N THR A 247 24.76 -26.03 3.41
CA THR A 247 25.90 -26.25 2.52
C THR A 247 27.00 -26.95 3.29
N ASN A 248 27.71 -27.85 2.62
CA ASN A 248 28.92 -28.46 3.16
C ASN A 248 30.11 -27.90 2.39
N PHE A 249 30.99 -27.18 3.08
CA PHE A 249 32.22 -26.67 2.51
C PHE A 249 33.40 -27.27 3.27
N MET A 250 34.23 -28.04 2.58
CA MET A 250 35.42 -28.71 3.15
C MET A 250 35.15 -29.54 4.41
N GLY A 251 33.98 -30.20 4.49
CA GLY A 251 33.58 -31.03 5.64
C GLY A 251 32.79 -30.28 6.71
N ASN A 252 32.78 -28.94 6.67
CA ASN A 252 32.02 -28.11 7.60
C ASN A 252 30.62 -27.85 7.05
N LYS A 253 29.61 -28.27 7.81
CA LYS A 253 28.21 -27.96 7.54
C LYS A 253 27.90 -26.56 8.02
N THR A 254 27.36 -25.73 7.14
CA THR A 254 26.90 -24.38 7.44
C THR A 254 25.47 -24.21 6.97
N THR A 255 24.61 -23.69 7.84
CA THR A 255 23.25 -23.29 7.48
C THR A 255 23.23 -21.80 7.17
N THR A 256 22.62 -21.43 6.05
CA THR A 256 22.41 -20.03 5.66
C THR A 256 20.92 -19.77 5.58
N ASN A 257 20.46 -18.75 6.31
CA ASN A 257 19.07 -18.35 6.36
C ASN A 257 18.84 -17.19 5.39
N TYR A 258 17.82 -17.33 4.57
CA TYR A 258 17.38 -16.34 3.61
C TYR A 258 16.02 -15.80 4.03
N THR A 259 15.87 -14.49 3.93
CA THR A 259 14.57 -13.83 3.84
C THR A 259 14.45 -13.24 2.45
N GLY A 260 13.22 -13.09 1.96
CA GLY A 260 12.99 -12.50 0.67
C GLY A 260 11.63 -11.88 0.53
N VAL A 261 11.52 -11.02 -0.46
CA VAL A 261 10.27 -10.42 -0.90
C VAL A 261 10.15 -10.63 -2.41
N PHE A 262 8.98 -11.05 -2.84
CA PHE A 262 8.66 -11.32 -4.24
C PHE A 262 7.88 -10.16 -4.86
N TYR A 263 8.35 -9.71 -6.03
CA TYR A 263 7.80 -8.61 -6.82
C TYR A 263 7.65 -9.06 -8.28
N GLY A 264 6.54 -9.73 -8.59
CA GLY A 264 6.24 -10.20 -9.95
C GLY A 264 7.29 -11.13 -10.53
N ASN A 265 8.07 -10.68 -11.51
CA ASN A 265 9.13 -11.50 -12.10
C ASN A 265 10.49 -11.37 -11.40
N THR A 266 10.54 -10.69 -10.24
CA THR A 266 11.76 -10.55 -9.43
C THR A 266 11.55 -10.98 -7.99
N ILE A 267 12.63 -11.45 -7.35
CA ILE A 267 12.72 -11.63 -5.91
C ILE A 267 13.91 -10.85 -5.38
N LYS A 268 13.72 -10.16 -4.26
CA LYS A 268 14.78 -9.57 -3.46
C LYS A 268 15.09 -10.52 -2.32
N LEU A 269 16.32 -11.01 -2.26
CA LEU A 269 16.78 -11.95 -1.25
C LEU A 269 17.81 -11.26 -0.35
N THR A 270 17.73 -11.55 0.94
CA THR A 270 18.68 -11.11 1.96
C THR A 270 19.12 -12.31 2.77
N TYR A 271 20.41 -12.41 3.07
CA TYR A 271 20.92 -13.40 4.01
C TYR A 271 22.06 -12.83 4.86
N THR A 272 22.30 -13.44 6.01
CA THR A 272 23.38 -13.08 6.93
C THR A 272 24.31 -14.27 7.09
N MET A 273 25.60 -14.01 7.06
CA MET A 273 26.62 -15.01 7.36
C MET A 273 26.76 -15.20 8.88
N PRO A 274 27.12 -16.40 9.36
CA PRO A 274 27.45 -16.59 10.76
C PRO A 274 28.64 -15.71 11.18
N ALA A 275 28.74 -15.41 12.48
CA ALA A 275 29.84 -14.62 13.02
C ALA A 275 31.20 -15.27 12.71
N GLY A 276 32.18 -14.42 12.40
CA GLY A 276 33.55 -14.84 12.18
C GLY A 276 34.24 -15.33 13.46
N PRO A 277 35.47 -15.84 13.36
CA PRO A 277 36.24 -16.29 14.54
C PRO A 277 36.49 -15.20 15.59
N ASP A 278 36.42 -13.94 15.17
CA ASP A 278 36.55 -12.75 16.02
C ASP A 278 35.23 -12.33 16.69
N GLY A 279 34.15 -13.08 16.47
CA GLY A 279 32.82 -12.79 16.99
C GLY A 279 32.06 -11.71 16.23
N THR A 280 32.63 -11.17 15.14
CA THR A 280 31.96 -10.14 14.34
C THR A 280 30.99 -10.78 13.34
N THR A 281 29.75 -10.27 13.28
CA THR A 281 28.77 -10.71 12.28
C THR A 281 28.86 -9.81 11.05
N PRO A 282 29.11 -10.36 9.85
CA PRO A 282 29.09 -9.57 8.62
C PRO A 282 27.72 -8.90 8.41
N PRO A 283 27.67 -7.72 7.76
CA PRO A 283 26.40 -7.11 7.41
C PRO A 283 25.59 -8.03 6.48
N PRO A 284 24.24 -7.99 6.55
CA PRO A 284 23.40 -8.76 5.65
C PRO A 284 23.67 -8.40 4.19
N VAL A 285 23.64 -9.40 3.31
CA VAL A 285 23.81 -9.20 1.88
C VAL A 285 22.48 -9.35 1.17
N THR A 286 22.16 -8.33 0.37
CA THR A 286 20.93 -8.23 -0.40
C THR A 286 21.23 -8.28 -1.88
N PHE A 287 20.46 -9.06 -2.64
CA PHE A 287 20.57 -9.13 -4.11
C PHE A 287 19.22 -9.47 -4.74
N ILE A 288 19.14 -9.32 -6.06
CA ILE A 288 17.94 -9.64 -6.85
C ILE A 288 18.17 -10.94 -7.63
N ALA A 289 17.15 -11.79 -7.66
CA ALA A 289 17.03 -12.86 -8.66
C ALA A 289 15.78 -12.62 -9.52
N LYS A 290 15.86 -12.99 -10.79
CA LYS A 290 14.77 -12.88 -11.76
C LYS A 290 14.20 -14.25 -12.06
N ARG A 291 12.91 -14.29 -12.37
CA ARG A 291 12.26 -15.51 -12.85
C ARG A 291 12.92 -15.92 -14.17
N ALA A 292 13.29 -17.18 -14.29
CA ALA A 292 13.69 -17.75 -15.56
C ALA A 292 12.44 -17.97 -16.42
N ILE A 293 12.41 -17.36 -17.62
CA ILE A 293 11.35 -17.51 -18.62
C ILE A 293 11.66 -18.73 -19.49
#